data_AF-A0A1C0ZXH6-F1
#
_entry.id   AF-A0A1C0ZXH6-F1
#
_cell.length_a   1.000
_cell.length_b   1.000
_cell.length_c   1.000
_cell.angle_alpha   90.00
_cell.angle_beta   90.00
_cell.angle_gamma   90.00
#
_symmetry.space_group_name_H-M   'P 1'
#
loop_
_entity.id
_entity.type
_entity.pdbx_description
1 polymer ?
#
loop_
_entity_poly.entity_id
_entity_poly.type
_entity_poly.pdbx_seq_one_letter_code
_entity_poly.pdbx_strand_id
1 'polypeptide(L)'
;MIKELYPGVYVHSSHIQKMQSVILADERALYVFDPCYFTSEIEEIREYSRGLETQERERWLILTHSDWDHIAGVHDFAGYKIVVSNSWDEANESKMIDKVEMFDSEFYVDRPWIGKMRRVPIDYRVTDGDSIAGLAFFEAKGHTGDGLVSIYGDIAIVGDYLSDVEFPFIFTSSRDYERTLTKFQEMIEAFGIQTVITQHGPAAVGPAEIQRRIKVSEDYIVRARAFVEEGIRKEWSIEQIVEAGRDFPYEGSPVAMGIRHFHDGNLRLIWKELMQAEE
;
A
#
# COMPACT_ATOMS: atom_id res chain seq x y z
N MET A 1 -13.29 -12.98 7.72
CA MET A 1 -12.74 -14.33 8.00
C MET A 1 -11.26 -14.35 7.70
N ILE A 2 -10.48 -14.33 8.77
CA ILE A 2 -9.01 -14.45 8.75
C ILE A 2 -8.61 -15.86 8.27
N LYS A 3 -7.61 -15.92 7.39
CA LYS A 3 -7.05 -17.16 6.85
C LYS A 3 -5.57 -17.26 7.21
N GLU A 4 -5.13 -18.45 7.61
CA GLU A 4 -3.71 -18.75 7.74
C GLU A 4 -3.13 -19.00 6.34
N LEU A 5 -2.16 -18.18 5.94
CA LEU A 5 -1.44 -18.33 4.68
C LEU A 5 -0.24 -19.26 4.87
N TYR A 6 0.49 -19.06 5.97
CA TYR A 6 1.59 -19.90 6.45
C TYR A 6 1.51 -20.00 7.98
N PRO A 7 2.18 -20.99 8.60
CA PRO A 7 2.26 -21.05 10.05
C PRO A 7 2.72 -19.71 10.65
N GLY A 8 1.87 -19.09 11.47
CA GLY A 8 2.16 -17.80 12.09
C GLY A 8 1.92 -16.58 11.19
N VAL A 9 1.41 -16.74 9.97
CA VAL A 9 1.09 -15.64 9.04
C VAL A 9 -0.36 -15.76 8.61
N TYR A 10 -1.15 -14.77 9.01
CA TYR A 10 -2.59 -14.73 8.80
C TYR A 10 -2.97 -13.47 8.02
N VAL A 11 -4.00 -13.59 7.21
CA VAL A 11 -4.49 -12.48 6.38
C VAL A 11 -6.00 -12.35 6.53
N HIS A 12 -6.44 -11.14 6.82
CA HIS A 12 -7.83 -10.72 6.70
C HIS A 12 -8.02 -10.02 5.35
N SER A 13 -9.01 -10.44 4.56
CA SER A 13 -9.40 -9.73 3.34
C SER A 13 -10.72 -8.98 3.57
N SER A 14 -10.69 -7.68 3.37
CA SER A 14 -11.87 -6.82 3.45
C SER A 14 -12.84 -7.08 2.28
N HIS A 15 -14.12 -6.77 2.52
CA HIS A 15 -15.19 -6.94 1.53
C HIS A 15 -15.14 -5.93 0.38
N ILE A 16 -14.51 -4.77 0.57
CA ILE A 16 -14.30 -3.77 -0.49
C ILE A 16 -12.82 -3.66 -0.84
N GLN A 17 -12.54 -3.31 -2.11
CA GLN A 17 -11.21 -3.10 -2.67
C GLN A 17 -10.21 -4.25 -2.50
N LYS A 18 -10.65 -5.38 -1.93
CA LYS A 18 -9.80 -6.49 -1.51
C LYS A 18 -8.63 -6.04 -0.63
N MET A 19 -8.85 -5.01 0.21
CA MET A 19 -7.86 -4.57 1.19
C MET A 19 -7.46 -5.74 2.11
N GLN A 20 -6.19 -5.86 2.46
CA GLN A 20 -5.63 -6.94 3.27
C GLN A 20 -4.99 -6.37 4.53
N SER A 21 -5.40 -6.90 5.68
CA SER A 21 -4.63 -6.77 6.92
C SER A 21 -3.84 -8.06 7.15
N VAL A 22 -2.58 -7.92 7.56
CA VAL A 22 -1.68 -9.05 7.82
C VAL A 22 -1.43 -9.15 9.32
N ILE A 23 -1.51 -10.35 9.87
CA ILE A 23 -1.11 -10.66 11.24
C ILE A 23 0.05 -11.64 11.15
N LEU A 24 1.20 -11.28 11.71
CA LEU A 24 2.39 -12.13 11.76
C LEU A 24 2.77 -12.36 13.21
N ALA A 25 2.92 -13.62 13.63
CA ALA A 25 3.25 -13.98 14.99
C ALA A 25 4.37 -15.02 15.02
N ASP A 26 5.43 -14.73 15.77
CA ASP A 26 6.51 -15.66 16.07
C ASP A 26 6.73 -15.80 17.58
N GLU A 27 7.83 -16.38 18.03
CA GLU A 27 8.07 -16.56 19.48
C GLU A 27 8.29 -15.25 20.25
N ARG A 28 8.65 -14.16 19.57
CA ARG A 28 9.12 -12.90 20.17
C ARG A 28 8.22 -11.72 19.89
N ALA A 29 7.46 -11.74 18.81
CA ALA A 29 6.65 -10.61 18.40
C ALA A 29 5.33 -11.03 17.73
N LEU A 30 4.36 -10.12 17.86
CA LEU A 30 3.10 -10.11 17.14
C LEU A 30 3.02 -8.79 16.38
N TYR A 31 2.95 -8.88 15.07
CA TYR A 31 2.81 -7.76 14.15
C TYR A 31 1.43 -7.77 13.54
N VAL A 32 0.81 -6.60 13.48
CA VAL A 32 -0.39 -6.33 12.69
C VAL A 32 -0.02 -5.28 11.66
N PHE A 33 -0.43 -5.48 10.42
CA PHE A 33 -0.23 -4.54 9.32
C PHE A 33 -1.60 -4.02 8.87
N ASP A 34 -1.73 -2.70 8.80
CA ASP A 34 -2.88 -1.98 8.22
C ASP A 34 -4.26 -2.58 8.58
N PRO A 35 -4.90 -2.15 9.68
CA PRO A 35 -6.03 -2.84 10.30
C PRO A 35 -7.38 -2.75 9.55
N CYS A 36 -7.38 -2.50 8.24
CA CYS A 36 -8.57 -2.23 7.42
C CYS A 36 -9.43 -1.08 8.00
N TYR A 37 -10.68 -0.95 7.52
CA TYR A 37 -11.48 0.26 7.76
C TYR A 37 -12.87 0.00 8.36
N PHE A 38 -13.56 -1.14 8.15
CA PHE A 38 -14.85 -1.38 8.80
C PHE A 38 -14.68 -1.80 10.27
N THR A 39 -15.51 -1.27 11.17
CA THR A 39 -15.43 -1.56 12.62
C THR A 39 -15.48 -3.06 12.95
N SER A 40 -16.32 -3.83 12.25
CA SER A 40 -16.39 -5.29 12.45
C SER A 40 -15.16 -6.04 11.94
N GLU A 41 -14.51 -5.55 10.87
CA GLU A 41 -13.27 -6.13 10.34
C GLU A 41 -12.10 -5.83 11.29
N ILE A 42 -12.01 -4.58 11.74
CA ILE A 42 -11.03 -4.13 12.75
C ILE A 42 -11.17 -4.94 14.04
N GLU A 43 -12.41 -5.14 14.51
CA GLU A 43 -12.69 -5.97 15.69
C GLU A 43 -12.27 -7.43 15.47
N GLU A 44 -12.58 -8.04 14.31
CA GLU A 44 -12.15 -9.40 13.98
C GLU A 44 -10.61 -9.53 14.03
N ILE A 45 -9.89 -8.60 13.42
CA ILE A 45 -8.41 -8.57 13.41
C ILE A 45 -7.86 -8.40 14.83
N ARG A 46 -8.43 -7.49 15.61
CA ARG A 46 -8.02 -7.22 16.98
C ARG A 46 -8.22 -8.43 17.90
N GLU A 47 -9.40 -9.04 17.88
CA GLU A 47 -9.67 -10.21 18.74
C GLU A 47 -8.85 -11.43 18.33
N TYR A 48 -8.62 -11.62 17.02
CA TYR A 48 -7.73 -12.69 16.55
C TYR A 48 -6.28 -12.47 17.01
N SER A 49 -5.78 -11.24 16.87
CA SER A 49 -4.44 -10.85 17.33
C SER A 49 -4.28 -11.08 18.84
N ARG A 50 -5.28 -10.70 19.64
CA ARG A 50 -5.31 -10.98 21.10
C ARG A 50 -5.20 -12.46 21.43
N GLY A 51 -5.83 -13.33 20.63
CA GLY A 51 -5.71 -14.79 20.79
C GLY A 51 -4.30 -15.33 20.56
N LEU A 52 -3.43 -14.55 19.90
CA LEU A 52 -2.02 -14.84 19.66
C LEU A 52 -1.09 -14.12 20.64
N GLU A 53 -1.58 -13.33 21.60
CA GLU A 53 -0.70 -12.65 22.55
C GLU A 53 -0.10 -13.63 23.58
N THR A 54 1.17 -13.42 23.95
CA THR A 54 1.81 -14.06 25.10
C THR A 54 2.54 -13.00 25.94
N GLN A 55 3.00 -13.35 27.14
CA GLN A 55 3.73 -12.39 27.99
C GLN A 55 5.08 -11.97 27.41
N GLU A 56 5.64 -12.81 26.54
CA GLU A 56 6.94 -12.66 25.92
C GLU A 56 6.88 -11.91 24.58
N ARG A 57 5.70 -11.87 23.93
CA ARG A 57 5.53 -11.25 22.62
C ARG A 57 5.40 -9.73 22.73
N GLU A 58 6.32 -9.03 22.08
CA GLU A 58 6.14 -7.60 21.81
C GLU A 58 5.04 -7.40 20.75
N ARG A 59 4.23 -6.35 20.89
CA ARG A 59 3.09 -6.07 20.00
C ARG A 59 3.39 -4.86 19.15
N TRP A 60 3.29 -5.01 17.84
CA TRP A 60 3.67 -4.01 16.85
C TRP A 60 2.55 -3.80 15.86
N LEU A 61 2.22 -2.54 15.60
CA LEU A 61 1.32 -2.16 14.52
C LEU A 61 2.14 -1.42 13.47
N ILE A 62 2.24 -2.00 12.28
CA ILE A 62 2.99 -1.44 11.17
C ILE A 62 1.99 -0.81 10.22
N LEU A 63 2.18 0.47 9.89
CA LEU A 63 1.41 1.13 8.85
C LEU A 63 2.28 1.20 7.59
N THR A 64 1.82 0.61 6.51
CA THR A 64 2.60 0.59 5.26
C THR A 64 2.71 1.97 4.63
N HIS A 65 1.68 2.81 4.80
CA HIS A 65 1.68 4.22 4.40
C HIS A 65 0.49 4.96 5.01
N SER A 66 0.37 6.27 4.74
CA SER A 66 -0.62 7.15 5.37
C SER A 66 -1.99 7.23 4.69
N ASP A 67 -2.29 6.35 3.73
CA ASP A 67 -3.60 6.35 3.08
C ASP A 67 -4.71 5.88 4.03
N TRP A 68 -5.91 6.38 3.74
CA TRP A 68 -7.04 6.40 4.66
C TRP A 68 -7.48 5.00 5.12
N ASP A 69 -7.47 4.02 4.22
CA ASP A 69 -7.83 2.62 4.41
C ASP A 69 -6.78 1.81 5.18
N HIS A 70 -5.57 2.34 5.33
CA HIS A 70 -4.49 1.76 6.13
C HIS A 70 -4.49 2.31 7.55
N ILE A 71 -4.95 3.54 7.77
CA ILE A 71 -4.91 4.21 9.08
C ILE A 71 -6.23 4.13 9.86
N ALA A 72 -7.35 3.83 9.20
CA ALA A 72 -8.70 3.92 9.78
C ALA A 72 -8.89 3.16 11.11
N GLY A 73 -8.31 1.96 11.22
CA GLY A 73 -8.42 1.12 12.42
C GLY A 73 -7.32 1.31 13.47
N VAL A 74 -6.39 2.25 13.29
CA VAL A 74 -5.17 2.36 14.13
C VAL A 74 -5.48 2.51 15.63
N HIS A 75 -6.55 3.20 15.99
CA HIS A 75 -6.90 3.52 17.39
C HIS A 75 -7.50 2.34 18.15
N ASP A 76 -7.85 1.24 17.48
CA ASP A 76 -8.35 0.01 18.11
C ASP A 76 -7.24 -0.87 18.70
N PHE A 77 -5.97 -0.62 18.35
CA PHE A 77 -4.82 -1.43 18.75
C PHE A 77 -4.06 -0.82 19.93
N ALA A 78 -4.79 -0.47 20.99
CA ALA A 78 -4.20 0.07 22.21
C ALA A 78 -3.14 -0.88 22.80
N GLY A 79 -1.94 -0.36 23.05
CA GLY A 79 -0.82 -1.12 23.62
C GLY A 79 0.08 -1.84 22.59
N TYR A 80 -0.19 -1.66 21.31
CA TYR A 80 0.74 -1.96 20.21
C TYR A 80 1.65 -0.76 19.99
N LYS A 81 2.93 -1.02 19.71
CA LYS A 81 3.90 0.01 19.32
C LYS A 81 3.74 0.28 17.82
N ILE A 82 3.50 1.53 17.46
CA ILE A 82 3.22 1.92 16.07
C ILE A 82 4.52 2.25 15.33
N VAL A 83 4.75 1.60 14.20
CA VAL A 83 5.90 1.80 13.33
C VAL A 83 5.44 2.32 11.97
N VAL A 84 6.11 3.36 11.50
CA VAL A 84 5.87 3.96 10.18
C VAL A 84 7.19 4.27 9.48
N SER A 85 7.14 4.58 8.18
CA SER A 85 8.29 5.11 7.46
C SER A 85 8.81 6.40 8.09
N ASN A 86 10.13 6.60 8.09
CA ASN A 86 10.73 7.86 8.49
C ASN A 86 10.21 9.05 7.66
N SER A 87 9.84 8.78 6.40
CA SER A 87 9.22 9.74 5.49
C SER A 87 7.72 9.97 5.73
N TRP A 88 7.10 9.47 6.81
CA TRP A 88 5.66 9.62 7.11
C TRP A 88 5.13 11.02 6.83
N ASP A 89 4.18 11.11 5.90
CA ASP A 89 3.66 12.37 5.39
C ASP A 89 2.50 12.84 6.28
N GLU A 90 2.84 13.69 7.24
CA GLU A 90 1.86 14.28 8.15
C GLU A 90 0.79 15.13 7.44
N ALA A 91 1.14 15.76 6.32
CA ALA A 91 0.18 16.53 5.53
C ALA A 91 -0.77 15.60 4.76
N ASN A 92 -0.28 14.47 4.24
CA ASN A 92 -1.13 13.44 3.63
C ASN A 92 -2.06 12.82 4.67
N GLU A 93 -1.53 12.36 5.81
CA GLU A 93 -2.33 11.76 6.89
C GLU A 93 -3.47 12.69 7.33
N SER A 94 -3.25 14.01 7.38
CA SER A 94 -4.31 14.97 7.73
C SER A 94 -5.47 14.94 6.72
N LYS A 95 -5.16 14.85 5.42
CA LYS A 95 -6.16 14.73 4.35
C LYS A 95 -6.80 13.34 4.34
N MET A 96 -6.05 12.31 4.69
CA MET A 96 -6.54 10.93 4.72
C MET A 96 -7.48 10.69 5.91
N ILE A 97 -7.24 11.37 7.03
CA ILE A 97 -8.22 11.45 8.13
C ILE A 97 -9.54 12.06 7.64
N ASP A 98 -9.51 13.13 6.83
CA ASP A 98 -10.75 13.69 6.23
C ASP A 98 -11.46 12.66 5.33
N LYS A 99 -10.71 11.81 4.60
CA LYS A 99 -11.28 10.72 3.80
C LYS A 99 -11.89 9.62 4.66
N VAL A 100 -11.30 9.28 5.81
CA VAL A 100 -11.92 8.35 6.78
C VAL A 100 -13.27 8.92 7.24
N GLU A 101 -13.33 10.21 7.59
CA GLU A 101 -14.59 10.86 7.99
C GLU A 101 -15.63 10.85 6.85
N MET A 102 -15.19 11.12 5.62
CA MET A 102 -16.06 11.08 4.44
C MET A 102 -16.60 9.66 4.22
N PHE A 103 -15.74 8.65 4.24
CA PHE A 103 -16.12 7.25 4.09
C PHE A 103 -17.11 6.82 5.18
N ASP A 104 -16.82 7.13 6.44
CA ASP A 104 -17.69 6.79 7.56
C ASP A 104 -19.08 7.43 7.40
N SER A 105 -19.13 8.67 6.90
CA SER A 105 -20.40 9.38 6.66
C SER A 105 -21.17 8.85 5.45
N GLU A 106 -20.49 8.44 4.39
CA GLU A 106 -21.09 7.92 3.15
C GLU A 106 -21.64 6.51 3.36
N PHE A 107 -20.91 5.68 4.12
CA PHE A 107 -21.24 4.27 4.33
C PHE A 107 -21.83 3.98 5.71
N TYR A 108 -22.13 5.00 6.51
CA TYR A 108 -22.74 4.91 7.84
C TYR A 108 -21.95 3.99 8.80
N VAL A 109 -20.63 4.17 8.84
CA VAL A 109 -19.74 3.38 9.70
C VAL A 109 -19.71 4.00 11.10
N ASP A 110 -20.24 3.26 12.08
CA ASP A 110 -20.17 3.67 13.49
C ASP A 110 -18.78 3.36 14.08
N ARG A 111 -18.13 4.39 14.63
CA ARG A 111 -16.85 4.26 15.34
C ARG A 111 -17.05 4.20 16.85
N PRO A 112 -16.19 3.47 17.60
CA PRO A 112 -16.26 3.41 19.06
C PRO A 112 -15.73 4.70 19.74
N TRP A 113 -15.23 5.67 18.97
CA TRP A 113 -14.79 7.00 19.44
C TRP A 113 -15.73 8.11 18.97
N ILE A 114 -15.69 9.23 19.69
CA ILE A 114 -16.52 10.41 19.40
C ILE A 114 -15.70 11.45 18.63
N GLY A 115 -16.30 11.98 17.57
CA GLY A 115 -15.75 13.06 16.76
C GLY A 115 -14.68 12.59 15.78
N LYS A 116 -13.82 13.53 15.38
CA LYS A 116 -12.77 13.31 14.39
C LYS A 116 -11.74 12.28 14.84
N MET A 117 -11.36 11.39 13.93
CA MET A 117 -10.22 10.49 14.13
C MET A 117 -8.97 11.32 14.48
N ARG A 118 -8.25 10.87 15.51
CA ARG A 118 -7.01 11.52 15.92
C ARG A 118 -5.86 11.12 15.00
N ARG A 119 -4.82 11.94 15.00
CA ARG A 119 -3.54 11.63 14.35
C ARG A 119 -2.98 10.30 14.87
N VAL A 120 -2.28 9.57 14.01
CA VAL A 120 -1.59 8.32 14.34
C VAL A 120 -0.58 8.58 15.47
N PRO A 121 -0.66 7.89 16.61
CA PRO A 121 0.30 8.05 17.70
C PRO A 121 1.58 7.24 17.40
N ILE A 122 2.42 7.75 16.50
CA ILE A 122 3.65 7.09 16.04
C ILE A 122 4.64 6.91 17.20
N ASP A 123 5.10 5.67 17.42
CA ASP A 123 6.15 5.36 18.39
C ASP A 123 7.53 5.29 17.73
N TYR A 124 7.60 4.72 16.51
CA TYR A 124 8.86 4.49 15.79
C TYR A 124 8.77 4.90 14.32
N ARG A 125 9.87 5.48 13.84
CA ARG A 125 10.11 5.83 12.44
C ARG A 125 11.31 5.04 11.96
N VAL A 126 11.16 4.33 10.84
CA VAL A 126 12.19 3.44 10.28
C VAL A 126 12.60 3.87 8.87
N THR A 127 13.85 3.62 8.50
CA THR A 127 14.41 3.85 7.16
C THR A 127 14.98 2.56 6.58
N ASP A 128 15.63 2.67 5.42
CA ASP A 128 16.22 1.54 4.70
C ASP A 128 17.23 0.77 5.55
N GLY A 129 16.95 -0.53 5.74
CA GLY A 129 17.82 -1.46 6.44
C GLY A 129 17.60 -1.54 7.95
N ASP A 130 16.69 -0.73 8.51
CA ASP A 130 16.27 -0.88 9.91
C ASP A 130 15.60 -2.23 10.14
N SER A 131 15.67 -2.74 11.38
CA SER A 131 15.00 -3.99 11.75
C SER A 131 14.49 -3.92 13.19
N ILE A 132 13.24 -4.35 13.40
CA ILE A 132 12.60 -4.44 14.72
C ILE A 132 12.12 -5.87 14.94
N ALA A 133 12.66 -6.49 15.99
CA ALA A 133 12.31 -7.86 16.42
C ALA A 133 12.36 -8.93 15.29
N GLY A 134 13.19 -8.73 14.26
CA GLY A 134 13.37 -9.68 13.14
C GLY A 134 12.62 -9.29 11.87
N LEU A 135 11.83 -8.22 11.90
CA LEU A 135 11.20 -7.61 10.74
C LEU A 135 12.10 -6.51 10.17
N ALA A 136 12.59 -6.66 8.94
CA ALA A 136 13.41 -5.67 8.25
C ALA A 136 12.55 -4.68 7.46
N PHE A 137 12.99 -3.43 7.35
CA PHE A 137 12.23 -2.32 6.77
C PHE A 137 12.94 -1.63 5.62
N PHE A 138 12.15 -1.19 4.64
CA PHE A 138 12.62 -0.48 3.46
C PHE A 138 11.59 0.56 3.00
N GLU A 139 12.01 1.79 2.77
CA GLU A 139 11.17 2.84 2.20
C GLU A 139 10.79 2.52 0.74
N ALA A 140 9.54 2.80 0.38
CA ALA A 140 8.96 2.51 -0.94
C ALA A 140 8.19 3.74 -1.43
N LYS A 141 8.78 4.49 -2.35
CA LYS A 141 8.23 5.77 -2.84
C LYS A 141 7.55 5.60 -4.20
N GLY A 142 6.58 6.47 -4.46
CA GLY A 142 5.91 6.55 -5.76
C GLY A 142 4.39 6.44 -5.64
N HIS A 143 3.91 5.40 -4.95
CA HIS A 143 2.49 5.28 -4.59
C HIS A 143 2.12 6.46 -3.69
N THR A 144 2.68 6.48 -2.47
CA THR A 144 2.78 7.68 -1.63
C THR A 144 4.25 8.11 -1.48
N GLY A 145 4.49 9.18 -0.71
CA GLY A 145 5.84 9.65 -0.38
C GLY A 145 6.45 8.90 0.81
N ASP A 146 5.63 8.14 1.53
CA ASP A 146 5.93 7.55 2.83
C ASP A 146 5.71 6.05 2.91
N GLY A 147 5.63 5.37 1.76
CA GLY A 147 5.49 3.93 1.70
C GLY A 147 6.62 3.19 2.41
N LEU A 148 6.25 2.05 2.99
CA LEU A 148 7.09 1.18 3.78
C LEU A 148 6.86 -0.27 3.37
N VAL A 149 7.95 -0.97 3.14
CA VAL A 149 8.00 -2.40 2.86
C VAL A 149 8.62 -3.09 4.06
N SER A 150 8.08 -4.25 4.41
CA SER A 150 8.58 -5.07 5.51
C SER A 150 8.93 -6.48 5.04
N ILE A 151 10.05 -7.02 5.50
CA ILE A 151 10.52 -8.35 5.14
C ILE A 151 10.68 -9.20 6.40
N TYR A 152 10.06 -10.37 6.39
CA TYR A 152 10.18 -11.39 7.43
C TYR A 152 10.47 -12.75 6.80
N GLY A 153 11.69 -13.25 6.98
CA GLY A 153 12.13 -14.47 6.30
C GLY A 153 12.07 -14.32 4.78
N ASP A 154 11.29 -15.19 4.12
CA ASP A 154 11.05 -15.18 2.68
C ASP A 154 9.71 -14.51 2.27
N ILE A 155 9.12 -13.73 3.18
CA ILE A 155 7.86 -13.01 2.99
C ILE A 155 8.13 -11.52 2.98
N ALA A 156 7.64 -10.83 1.93
CA ALA A 156 7.61 -9.37 1.86
C ALA A 156 6.17 -8.86 1.93
N ILE A 157 5.95 -7.82 2.73
CA ILE A 157 4.68 -7.08 2.82
C ILE A 157 4.95 -5.71 2.22
N VAL A 158 4.28 -5.40 1.11
CA VAL A 158 4.74 -4.34 0.19
C VAL A 158 3.80 -3.14 0.08
N GLY A 159 2.77 -3.03 0.91
CA GLY A 159 1.73 -2.01 0.75
C GLY A 159 0.95 -2.23 -0.55
N ASP A 160 0.60 -1.11 -1.19
CA ASP A 160 -0.24 -1.07 -2.40
C ASP A 160 0.56 -1.32 -3.69
N TYR A 161 1.78 -1.81 -3.55
CA TYR A 161 2.58 -2.23 -4.68
C TYR A 161 2.29 -3.68 -5.05
N LEU A 162 2.50 -4.03 -6.32
CA LEU A 162 2.39 -5.40 -6.83
C LEU A 162 1.01 -6.05 -6.56
N SER A 163 -0.04 -5.23 -6.50
CA SER A 163 -1.43 -5.66 -6.54
C SER A 163 -1.74 -6.40 -7.85
N ASP A 164 -2.59 -7.42 -7.80
CA ASP A 164 -3.12 -8.10 -8.99
C ASP A 164 -4.48 -7.54 -9.44
N VAL A 165 -5.05 -6.61 -8.67
CA VAL A 165 -6.35 -5.99 -8.95
C VAL A 165 -6.23 -4.52 -9.31
N GLU A 166 -5.09 -3.90 -9.00
CA GLU A 166 -4.84 -2.50 -9.25
C GLU A 166 -3.60 -2.35 -10.13
N PHE A 167 -3.73 -1.49 -11.15
CA PHE A 167 -2.56 -0.94 -11.80
C PHE A 167 -1.83 0.00 -10.82
N PRO A 168 -0.55 0.31 -11.05
CA PRO A 168 0.17 1.26 -10.21
C PRO A 168 -0.60 2.58 -10.02
N PHE A 169 -1.13 2.84 -8.82
CA PHE A 169 -1.61 4.17 -8.44
C PHE A 169 -0.40 5.00 -8.01
N ILE A 170 -0.21 6.17 -8.60
CA ILE A 170 1.01 6.97 -8.41
C ILE A 170 0.59 8.37 -7.98
N PHE A 171 0.79 8.70 -6.70
CA PHE A 171 0.41 10.00 -6.17
C PHE A 171 1.56 10.99 -6.07
N THR A 172 2.81 10.51 -6.00
CA THR A 172 3.96 11.39 -5.77
C THR A 172 4.91 11.49 -6.97
N SER A 173 5.35 10.37 -7.52
CA SER A 173 6.36 10.38 -8.58
C SER A 173 6.42 9.07 -9.36
N SER A 174 6.27 9.14 -10.69
CA SER A 174 6.35 7.98 -11.57
C SER A 174 7.76 7.38 -11.62
N ARG A 175 8.78 8.24 -11.47
CA ARG A 175 10.19 7.84 -11.41
C ARG A 175 10.55 7.19 -10.08
N ASP A 176 9.96 7.67 -8.97
CA ASP A 176 10.13 7.01 -7.66
C ASP A 176 9.48 5.64 -7.65
N TYR A 177 8.27 5.51 -8.24
CA TYR A 177 7.61 4.22 -8.35
C TYR A 177 8.48 3.23 -9.14
N GLU A 178 9.03 3.64 -10.29
CA GLU A 178 9.96 2.81 -11.07
C GLU A 178 11.20 2.40 -10.27
N ARG A 179 11.81 3.32 -9.50
CA ARG A 179 12.93 2.99 -8.60
C ARG A 179 12.55 1.97 -7.53
N THR A 180 11.35 2.10 -6.97
CA THR A 180 10.81 1.13 -6.00
C THR A 180 10.63 -0.25 -6.63
N LEU A 181 10.19 -0.33 -7.89
CA LEU A 181 10.11 -1.61 -8.61
C LEU A 181 11.49 -2.25 -8.83
N THR A 182 12.50 -1.46 -9.19
CA THR A 182 13.90 -1.95 -9.26
C THR A 182 14.37 -2.45 -7.89
N LYS A 183 14.10 -1.70 -6.82
CA LYS A 183 14.41 -2.11 -5.46
C LYS A 183 13.71 -3.42 -5.07
N PHE A 184 12.47 -3.65 -5.50
CA PHE A 184 11.81 -4.94 -5.30
C PHE A 184 12.55 -6.09 -5.97
N GLN A 185 13.00 -5.94 -7.22
CA GLN A 185 13.78 -6.98 -7.90
C GLN A 185 15.04 -7.35 -7.10
N GLU A 186 15.78 -6.34 -6.64
CA GLU A 186 16.99 -6.52 -5.82
C GLU A 186 16.67 -7.23 -4.50
N MET A 187 15.61 -6.80 -3.79
CA MET A 187 15.22 -7.38 -2.50
C MET A 187 14.72 -8.83 -2.64
N ILE A 188 13.96 -9.14 -3.70
CA ILE A 188 13.48 -10.49 -3.95
C ILE A 188 14.64 -11.46 -4.12
N GLU A 189 15.66 -11.06 -4.87
CA GLU A 189 16.87 -11.88 -5.05
C GLU A 189 17.68 -11.96 -3.75
N ALA A 190 17.94 -10.82 -3.10
CA ALA A 190 18.79 -10.75 -1.91
C ALA A 190 18.24 -11.52 -0.71
N PHE A 191 16.92 -11.46 -0.48
CA PHE A 191 16.25 -12.12 0.64
C PHE A 191 15.63 -13.48 0.26
N GLY A 192 15.70 -13.88 -1.01
CA GLY A 192 15.11 -15.13 -1.48
C GLY A 192 13.59 -15.17 -1.33
N ILE A 193 12.92 -14.03 -1.51
CA ILE A 193 11.47 -13.86 -1.26
C ILE A 193 10.67 -14.85 -2.09
N GLN A 194 9.85 -15.65 -1.42
CA GLN A 194 8.94 -16.62 -2.03
C GLN A 194 7.49 -16.13 -2.02
N THR A 195 7.14 -15.19 -1.12
CA THR A 195 5.79 -14.62 -1.05
C THR A 195 5.84 -13.12 -0.96
N VAL A 196 5.05 -12.45 -1.79
CA VAL A 196 4.72 -11.03 -1.62
C VAL A 196 3.26 -10.92 -1.20
N ILE A 197 3.02 -10.37 -0.02
CA ILE A 197 1.68 -9.97 0.43
C ILE A 197 1.53 -8.49 0.10
N THR A 198 0.53 -8.18 -0.73
CA THR A 198 0.10 -6.83 -1.05
C THR A 198 -1.09 -6.48 -0.17
N GLN A 199 -1.28 -5.20 0.07
CA GLN A 199 -2.40 -4.69 0.83
C GLN A 199 -3.68 -4.68 -0.02
N HIS A 200 -3.61 -4.85 -1.34
CA HIS A 200 -4.81 -4.99 -2.18
C HIS A 200 -4.71 -6.23 -3.08
N GLY A 201 -5.64 -7.16 -2.90
CA GLY A 201 -5.69 -8.42 -3.65
C GLY A 201 -4.90 -9.58 -3.02
N PRO A 202 -4.95 -10.79 -3.60
CA PRO A 202 -4.22 -11.95 -3.10
C PRO A 202 -2.69 -11.79 -3.18
N ALA A 203 -2.01 -12.49 -2.27
CA ALA A 203 -0.57 -12.63 -2.28
C ALA A 203 -0.03 -13.24 -3.58
N ALA A 204 1.14 -12.77 -4.03
CA ALA A 204 1.93 -13.38 -5.09
C ALA A 204 2.79 -14.49 -4.48
N VAL A 205 2.64 -15.72 -4.96
CA VAL A 205 3.38 -16.89 -4.47
C VAL A 205 4.31 -17.40 -5.55
N GLY A 206 5.58 -17.52 -5.20
CA GLY A 206 6.66 -18.01 -6.04
C GLY A 206 7.31 -16.92 -6.89
N PRO A 207 8.62 -17.05 -7.20
CA PRO A 207 9.37 -16.04 -7.94
C PRO A 207 8.75 -15.67 -9.28
N ALA A 208 8.14 -16.62 -10.00
CA ALA A 208 7.55 -16.36 -11.30
C ALA A 208 6.36 -15.39 -11.25
N GLU A 209 5.46 -15.55 -10.27
CA GLU A 209 4.31 -14.66 -10.12
C GLU A 209 4.75 -13.28 -9.63
N ILE A 210 5.69 -13.21 -8.69
CA ILE A 210 6.22 -11.94 -8.20
C ILE A 210 6.87 -11.16 -9.34
N GLN A 211 7.72 -11.82 -10.13
CA GLN A 211 8.37 -11.19 -11.30
C GLN A 211 7.37 -10.77 -12.38
N ARG A 212 6.29 -11.54 -12.57
CA ARG A 212 5.20 -11.15 -13.47
C ARG A 212 4.56 -9.84 -13.02
N ARG A 213 4.23 -9.68 -11.73
CA ARG A 213 3.59 -8.46 -11.20
C ARG A 213 4.50 -7.23 -11.27
N ILE A 214 5.81 -7.41 -11.04
CA ILE A 214 6.80 -6.34 -11.24
C ILE A 214 6.78 -5.89 -12.69
N LYS A 215 6.93 -6.84 -13.63
CA LYS A 215 6.95 -6.53 -15.06
C LYS A 215 5.67 -5.86 -15.54
N VAL A 216 4.50 -6.32 -15.08
CA VAL A 216 3.21 -5.71 -15.43
C VAL A 216 3.14 -4.26 -14.94
N SER A 217 3.65 -3.99 -13.74
CA SER A 217 3.72 -2.63 -13.17
C SER A 217 4.69 -1.73 -13.97
N GLU A 218 5.87 -2.24 -14.29
CA GLU A 218 6.86 -1.54 -15.13
C GLU A 218 6.31 -1.23 -16.52
N ASP A 219 5.71 -2.23 -17.18
CA ASP A 219 5.11 -2.11 -18.51
C ASP A 219 3.98 -1.07 -18.53
N TYR A 220 3.21 -0.93 -17.44
CA TYR A 220 2.22 0.13 -17.30
C TYR A 220 2.88 1.52 -17.26
N ILE A 221 3.87 1.71 -16.38
CA ILE A 221 4.53 3.02 -16.18
C ILE A 221 5.26 3.47 -17.45
N VAL A 222 5.99 2.57 -18.10
CA VAL A 222 6.71 2.84 -19.35
C VAL A 222 5.73 3.26 -20.45
N ARG A 223 4.65 2.50 -20.65
CA ARG A 223 3.66 2.83 -21.68
C ARG A 223 2.91 4.12 -21.37
N ALA A 224 2.60 4.39 -20.10
CA ALA A 224 1.91 5.62 -19.69
C ALA A 224 2.79 6.85 -19.96
N ARG A 225 4.09 6.79 -19.60
CA ARG A 225 5.05 7.85 -19.94
C ARG A 225 5.17 8.07 -21.44
N ALA A 226 5.41 7.00 -22.22
CA ALA A 226 5.52 7.11 -23.67
C ALA A 226 4.24 7.68 -24.32
N PHE A 227 3.07 7.33 -23.80
CA PHE A 227 1.79 7.87 -24.25
C PHE A 227 1.67 9.37 -23.98
N VAL A 228 2.02 9.81 -22.77
CA VAL A 228 2.01 11.24 -22.42
C VAL A 228 3.05 12.02 -23.25
N GLU A 229 4.26 11.49 -23.43
CA GLU A 229 5.31 12.10 -24.27
C GLU A 229 4.85 12.26 -25.72
N GLU A 230 4.17 11.26 -26.28
CA GLU A 230 3.57 11.36 -27.61
C GLU A 230 2.48 12.43 -27.68
N GLY A 231 1.65 12.55 -26.64
CA GLY A 231 0.65 13.61 -26.51
C GLY A 231 1.28 15.00 -26.49
N ILE A 232 2.35 15.19 -25.70
CA ILE A 232 3.13 16.44 -25.65
C ILE A 232 3.72 16.76 -27.03
N ARG A 233 4.35 15.78 -27.71
CA ARG A 233 4.90 15.96 -29.07
C ARG A 233 3.83 16.32 -30.11
N LYS A 234 2.59 15.92 -29.89
CA LYS A 234 1.42 16.27 -30.73
C LYS A 234 0.75 17.59 -30.30
N GLU A 235 1.31 18.30 -29.34
CA GLU A 235 0.77 19.55 -28.77
C GLU A 235 -0.65 19.37 -28.18
N TRP A 236 -0.95 18.17 -27.66
CA TRP A 236 -2.21 17.93 -26.96
C TRP A 236 -2.24 18.64 -25.61
N SER A 237 -3.38 19.21 -25.26
CA SER A 237 -3.63 19.65 -23.89
C SER A 237 -3.68 18.44 -22.94
N ILE A 238 -3.49 18.67 -21.63
CA ILE A 238 -3.59 17.59 -20.66
C ILE A 238 -4.98 16.93 -20.66
N GLU A 239 -6.05 17.68 -20.90
CA GLU A 239 -7.41 17.13 -21.05
C GLU A 239 -7.52 16.21 -22.27
N GLN A 240 -6.88 16.56 -23.39
CA GLN A 240 -6.86 15.71 -24.58
C GLN A 240 -6.05 14.43 -24.36
N ILE A 241 -4.93 14.52 -23.65
CA ILE A 241 -4.12 13.34 -23.25
C ILE A 241 -4.97 12.40 -22.38
N VAL A 242 -5.62 12.94 -21.34
CA VAL A 242 -6.47 12.14 -20.45
C VAL A 242 -7.65 11.52 -21.20
N GLU A 243 -8.32 12.26 -22.07
CA GLU A 243 -9.42 11.75 -22.89
C GLU A 243 -8.96 10.60 -23.80
N ALA A 244 -7.84 10.78 -24.50
CA ALA A 244 -7.27 9.76 -25.38
C ALA A 244 -6.74 8.55 -24.61
N GLY A 245 -6.36 8.73 -23.33
CA GLY A 245 -5.89 7.67 -22.44
C GLY A 245 -7.00 6.78 -21.87
N ARG A 246 -8.28 7.09 -22.11
CA ARG A 246 -9.40 6.30 -21.56
C ARG A 246 -9.43 4.83 -21.99
N ASP A 247 -8.87 4.55 -23.17
CA ASP A 247 -8.78 3.20 -23.73
C ASP A 247 -7.42 2.54 -23.42
N PHE A 248 -6.61 3.13 -22.54
CA PHE A 248 -5.31 2.59 -22.16
C PHE A 248 -5.48 1.21 -21.51
N PRO A 249 -4.90 0.14 -22.07
CA PRO A 249 -5.10 -1.20 -21.54
C PRO A 249 -4.14 -1.49 -20.40
N TYR A 250 -4.63 -2.16 -19.36
CA TYR A 250 -3.85 -2.79 -18.29
C TYR A 250 -4.10 -4.31 -18.35
N GLU A 251 -3.03 -5.09 -18.46
CA GLU A 251 -3.10 -6.55 -18.63
C GLU A 251 -4.05 -7.01 -19.76
N GLY A 252 -4.10 -6.26 -20.86
CA GLY A 252 -4.94 -6.58 -22.02
C GLY A 252 -6.42 -6.25 -21.85
N SER A 253 -6.82 -5.62 -20.74
CA SER A 253 -8.19 -5.16 -20.50
C SER A 253 -8.25 -3.63 -20.31
N PRO A 254 -9.37 -2.97 -20.64
CA PRO A 254 -9.56 -1.57 -20.30
C PRO A 254 -9.53 -1.35 -18.78
N VAL A 255 -9.01 -0.21 -18.33
CA VAL A 255 -9.09 0.20 -16.92
C VAL A 255 -10.55 0.27 -16.49
N ALA A 256 -10.87 -0.41 -15.39
CA ALA A 256 -12.21 -0.47 -14.85
C ALA A 256 -12.72 0.92 -14.44
N MET A 257 -13.99 1.21 -14.72
CA MET A 257 -14.59 2.53 -14.54
C MET A 257 -14.42 3.08 -13.11
N GLY A 258 -14.58 2.23 -12.09
CA GLY A 258 -14.48 2.65 -10.69
C GLY A 258 -13.10 3.19 -10.28
N ILE A 259 -12.04 2.73 -10.93
CA ILE A 259 -10.64 3.12 -10.64
C ILE A 259 -10.01 3.95 -11.77
N ARG A 260 -10.78 4.33 -12.79
CA ARG A 260 -10.29 5.12 -13.93
C ARG A 260 -9.71 6.46 -13.51
N HIS A 261 -10.28 7.09 -12.51
CA HIS A 261 -9.81 8.39 -12.01
C HIS A 261 -8.36 8.32 -11.48
N PHE A 262 -7.89 7.16 -11.00
CA PHE A 262 -6.49 6.96 -10.64
C PHE A 262 -5.58 6.91 -11.88
N HIS A 263 -6.04 6.30 -12.98
CA HIS A 263 -5.30 6.30 -14.25
C HIS A 263 -5.19 7.73 -14.81
N ASP A 264 -6.30 8.45 -14.84
CA ASP A 264 -6.33 9.86 -15.24
C ASP A 264 -5.38 10.70 -14.36
N GLY A 265 -5.35 10.41 -13.05
CA GLY A 265 -4.42 11.01 -12.09
C GLY A 265 -2.96 10.75 -12.46
N ASN A 266 -2.60 9.51 -12.78
CA ASN A 266 -1.24 9.18 -13.22
C ASN A 266 -0.83 9.91 -14.50
N LEU A 267 -1.71 9.99 -15.50
CA LEU A 267 -1.40 10.71 -16.75
C LEU A 267 -1.13 12.19 -16.48
N ARG A 268 -1.91 12.82 -15.58
CA ARG A 268 -1.70 14.21 -15.15
C ARG A 268 -0.40 14.39 -14.37
N LEU A 269 -0.08 13.47 -13.48
CA LEU A 269 1.17 13.49 -12.73
C LEU A 269 2.37 13.39 -13.67
N ILE A 270 2.37 12.39 -14.56
CA ILE A 270 3.45 12.16 -15.53
C ILE A 270 3.62 13.36 -16.46
N TRP A 271 2.52 13.94 -16.96
CA TRP A 271 2.58 15.13 -17.79
C TRP A 271 3.26 16.29 -17.07
N LYS A 272 2.92 16.52 -15.80
CA LYS A 272 3.56 17.54 -14.97
C LYS A 272 5.06 17.27 -14.80
N GLU A 273 5.45 16.02 -14.52
CA GLU A 273 6.86 15.63 -14.37
C GLU A 273 7.67 15.89 -15.64
N LEU A 274 7.10 15.61 -16.82
CA LEU A 274 7.76 15.79 -18.10
C LEU A 274 7.87 17.28 -18.47
N MET A 275 6.81 18.06 -18.27
CA MET A 275 6.83 19.50 -18.53
C MET A 275 7.83 20.24 -17.63
N GLN A 276 8.02 19.80 -16.38
CA GLN A 276 9.00 20.37 -15.44
C GLN A 276 10.44 19.97 -15.74
N ALA A 277 10.66 18.90 -16.52
CA ALA A 277 12.01 18.47 -16.92
C ALA A 277 12.55 19.25 -18.14
N GLU A 278 11.71 20.03 -18.81
CA GLU A 278 12.08 20.88 -19.96
C GLU A 278 12.45 22.33 -19.54
N GLU A 279 12.26 22.69 -18.26
CA GLU A 279 12.69 23.96 -17.64
C GLU A 279 14.09 23.85 -17.00
#